data_AF-A0A948RW08-F1
#
_entry.id   AF-A0A948RW08-F1
#
_cell.length_a   1.000
_cell.length_b   1.000
_cell.length_c   1.000
_cell.angle_alpha   90.00
_cell.angle_beta   90.00
_cell.angle_gamma   90.00
#
_symmetry.space_group_name_H-M   'P 1'
#
loop_
_entity.id
_entity.type
_entity.pdbx_description
1 polymer ?
#
loop_
_entity_poly.entity_id
_entity_poly.type
_entity_poly.pdbx_seq_one_letter_code
_entity_poly.pdbx_strand_id
1 'polypeptide(L)'
;MREKSRAHPIIKILSSMYLTVALLFIFAAAIAIATFIESAQSTDAARAMVYGAKWFEILLALLGLNLVVSLVSGFPFRANRLGFVIAHISMIVILIGAGITRFFGYEGVMSIREGSSTDYMYSRKEHIEVQTGGQSAFIPVFLYKSGQTLHRKVSVGSQELDISIADYWPHFENLVVEGEGGVPTIKFSATGSRGMEIQTLSRGERLALPGAEARFLNGALNDSPPASPYGRLEVIFNGETRTMDVPRTPPAEMTISGYRFLISEFHPSFRVGASPSASDEMENPAIRVEIEGPDGEKGRRLLFAFHPDFDMGHAGGEASFSEIEMKYQYNSELYFSYEPGGELAGRATFSLEIRPKNPSEPPRSVAAGEDFTLAPDETIRSATFVLALMEVWRSAVTRPGLSDDESKMPASRVAVTDHAGNRAETILSHGDDLTWLDLSGHEVGIRLGAKIIKLPYTIHLDDFVLVTYPGSSNPASYESRVRVFDEEAGVNGRAERIYMNHPLTFRGYKHFQSSYDQDRRGTILSVNYDPGKTPTYIGYLFLGIGFLITLSRKLIWPKMKEE
;
A
#
# COMPACT_ATOMS: atom_id res chain seq x y z
N MET A 1 44.97 -60.82 16.83
CA MET A 1 44.53 -60.16 15.57
C MET A 1 43.10 -59.72 15.74
N ARG A 2 42.83 -58.40 15.87
CA ARG A 2 41.45 -57.87 15.81
C ARG A 2 41.21 -57.45 14.37
N GLU A 3 40.32 -58.16 13.70
CA GLU A 3 39.87 -57.89 12.34
C GLU A 3 39.27 -56.48 12.30
N LYS A 4 39.99 -55.52 11.70
CA LYS A 4 39.43 -54.20 11.39
C LYS A 4 38.39 -54.43 10.30
N SER A 5 37.13 -54.61 10.70
CA SER A 5 35.97 -54.52 9.81
C SER A 5 36.16 -53.31 8.90
N ARG A 6 36.32 -53.54 7.59
CA ARG A 6 36.44 -52.46 6.61
C ARG A 6 35.10 -51.73 6.62
N ALA A 7 35.08 -50.51 7.16
CA ALA A 7 33.90 -49.65 7.13
C ALA A 7 33.30 -49.63 5.72
N HIS A 8 31.97 -49.78 5.65
CA HIS A 8 31.22 -49.82 4.40
C HIS A 8 31.59 -48.61 3.52
N PRO A 9 31.71 -48.75 2.19
CA PRO A 9 32.13 -47.66 1.30
C PRO A 9 31.35 -46.34 1.50
N ILE A 10 30.05 -46.46 1.78
CA ILE A 10 29.15 -45.32 2.06
C ILE A 10 29.59 -44.55 3.31
N ILE A 11 29.96 -45.24 4.40
CA ILE A 11 30.41 -44.59 5.65
C ILE A 11 31.68 -43.79 5.39
N LYS A 12 32.62 -44.33 4.59
CA LYS A 12 33.87 -43.64 4.25
C LYS A 12 33.64 -42.35 3.46
N ILE A 13 32.66 -42.35 2.55
CA ILE A 13 32.28 -41.16 1.79
C ILE A 13 31.62 -40.14 2.72
N LEU A 14 30.64 -40.57 3.52
CA LEU A 14 29.89 -39.71 4.43
C LEU A 14 30.75 -39.13 5.56
N SER A 15 31.82 -39.81 5.99
CA SER A 15 32.77 -39.30 6.99
C SER A 15 33.98 -38.56 6.38
N SER A 16 33.97 -38.26 5.08
CA SER A 16 35.12 -37.70 4.38
C SER A 16 35.31 -36.20 4.68
N MET A 17 36.55 -35.80 4.96
CA MET A 17 36.92 -34.38 5.10
C MET A 17 36.71 -33.61 3.79
N TYR A 18 36.94 -34.24 2.64
CA TYR A 18 36.69 -33.61 1.34
C TYR A 18 35.21 -33.29 1.13
N LEU A 19 34.32 -34.22 1.51
CA LEU A 19 32.89 -33.98 1.48
C LEU A 19 32.49 -32.85 2.44
N THR A 20 33.05 -32.85 3.65
CA THR A 20 32.81 -31.81 4.66
C THR A 20 33.15 -30.41 4.13
N VAL A 21 34.36 -30.25 3.55
CA VAL A 21 34.82 -28.97 2.99
C VAL A 21 33.97 -28.56 1.80
N ALA A 22 33.60 -29.49 0.92
CA ALA A 22 32.72 -29.21 -0.22
C ALA A 22 31.34 -28.72 0.24
N LEU A 23 30.70 -29.41 1.19
CA LEU A 23 29.41 -29.01 1.74
C LEU A 23 29.46 -27.64 2.43
N LEU A 24 30.52 -27.36 3.20
CA LEU A 24 30.72 -26.06 3.84
C LEU A 24 30.93 -24.94 2.83
N PHE A 25 31.66 -25.19 1.74
CA PHE A 25 31.84 -24.20 0.68
C PHE A 25 30.52 -23.90 -0.04
N ILE A 26 29.73 -24.93 -0.36
CA ILE A 26 28.39 -24.76 -0.94
C ILE A 26 27.48 -23.99 0.02
N PHE A 27 27.53 -24.29 1.31
CA PHE A 27 26.77 -23.58 2.33
C PHE A 27 27.17 -22.10 2.44
N ALA A 28 28.47 -21.79 2.45
CA ALA A 28 28.95 -20.41 2.46
C ALA A 28 28.55 -19.64 1.20
N ALA A 29 28.67 -20.27 0.02
CA ALA A 29 28.22 -19.70 -1.25
C ALA A 29 26.70 -19.44 -1.25
N ALA A 30 25.90 -20.36 -0.70
CA ALA A 30 24.45 -20.20 -0.56
C ALA A 30 24.08 -18.97 0.28
N ILE A 31 24.74 -18.76 1.42
CA ILE A 31 24.50 -17.59 2.29
C ILE A 31 24.94 -16.29 1.59
N ALA A 32 26.09 -16.31 0.90
CA ALA A 32 26.56 -15.16 0.14
C ALA A 32 25.56 -14.78 -0.97
N ILE A 33 25.09 -15.76 -1.74
CA ILE A 33 24.07 -15.57 -2.78
C ILE A 33 22.77 -15.05 -2.17
N ALA A 34 22.32 -15.58 -1.03
CA ALA A 34 21.13 -15.09 -0.35
C ALA A 34 21.22 -13.61 0.01
N THR A 35 22.40 -13.16 0.44
CA THR A 35 22.66 -11.74 0.77
C THR A 35 22.56 -10.85 -0.47
N PHE A 36 23.08 -11.30 -1.62
CA PHE A 36 22.92 -10.56 -2.88
C PHE A 36 21.46 -10.53 -3.36
N ILE A 37 20.73 -11.64 -3.22
CA ILE A 37 19.30 -11.68 -3.55
C ILE A 37 18.50 -10.72 -2.66
N GLU A 38 18.79 -10.67 -1.37
CA GLU A 38 18.15 -9.77 -0.43
C GLU A 38 18.37 -8.30 -0.80
N SER A 39 19.61 -7.95 -1.16
CA SER A 39 19.96 -6.59 -1.58
C SER A 39 19.39 -6.20 -2.95
N ALA A 40 19.24 -7.15 -3.88
CA ALA A 40 18.82 -6.86 -5.25
C ALA A 40 17.31 -6.95 -5.46
N GLN A 41 16.59 -7.71 -4.62
CA GLN A 41 15.17 -7.96 -4.76
C GLN A 41 14.44 -7.63 -3.45
N SER A 42 14.53 -8.53 -2.47
CA SER A 42 13.90 -8.34 -1.16
C SER A 42 14.33 -9.44 -0.18
N THR A 43 14.14 -9.18 1.12
CA THR A 43 14.30 -10.20 2.17
C THR A 43 13.40 -11.42 1.92
N ASP A 44 12.19 -11.22 1.41
CA ASP A 44 11.26 -12.32 1.13
C ASP A 44 11.71 -13.18 -0.05
N ALA A 45 12.34 -12.58 -1.07
CA ALA A 45 12.97 -13.33 -2.16
C ALA A 45 14.12 -14.22 -1.66
N ALA A 46 15.01 -13.68 -0.81
CA ALA A 46 16.11 -14.46 -0.24
C ALA A 46 15.63 -15.62 0.63
N ARG A 47 14.58 -15.39 1.43
CA ARG A 47 13.90 -16.44 2.20
C ARG A 47 13.28 -17.50 1.28
N ALA A 48 12.55 -17.10 0.24
CA ALA A 48 11.88 -18.05 -0.64
C ALA A 48 12.88 -18.90 -1.45
N MET A 49 13.93 -18.28 -2.01
CA MET A 49 14.85 -18.92 -2.94
C MET A 49 15.96 -19.72 -2.27
N VAL A 50 16.36 -19.35 -1.05
CA VAL A 50 17.47 -19.99 -0.32
C VAL A 50 17.01 -20.60 1.00
N TYR A 51 16.71 -19.78 2.02
CA TYR A 51 16.51 -20.28 3.40
C TYR A 51 15.28 -21.17 3.59
N GLY A 52 14.25 -20.96 2.77
CA GLY A 52 13.00 -21.72 2.73
C GLY A 52 13.02 -22.85 1.69
N ALA A 53 14.04 -22.92 0.84
CA ALA A 53 14.04 -23.83 -0.30
C ALA A 53 14.46 -25.25 0.09
N LYS A 54 13.81 -26.25 -0.54
CA LYS A 54 14.09 -27.68 -0.29
C LYS A 54 15.54 -28.08 -0.53
N TRP A 55 16.21 -27.47 -1.51
CA TRP A 55 17.62 -27.78 -1.80
C TRP A 55 18.55 -27.36 -0.65
N PHE A 56 18.25 -26.25 0.01
CA PHE A 56 19.02 -25.75 1.14
C PHE A 56 18.76 -26.60 2.40
N GLU A 57 17.52 -27.07 2.59
CA GLU A 57 17.21 -28.07 3.62
C GLU A 57 18.00 -29.38 3.41
N ILE A 58 18.07 -29.88 2.17
CA ILE A 58 18.86 -31.06 1.83
C ILE A 58 20.34 -30.82 2.12
N LEU A 59 20.87 -29.64 1.78
CA LEU A 59 22.25 -29.27 2.11
C LEU A 59 22.52 -29.32 3.63
N LEU A 60 21.63 -28.73 4.43
CA LEU A 60 21.72 -28.78 5.90
C LEU A 60 21.62 -30.22 6.44
N ALA A 61 20.72 -31.04 5.88
CA ALA A 61 20.57 -32.43 6.25
C ALA A 61 21.82 -33.26 5.91
N LEU A 62 22.43 -33.03 4.74
CA LEU A 62 23.69 -33.67 4.34
C LEU A 62 24.84 -33.25 5.25
N LEU A 63 24.93 -31.97 5.61
CA LEU A 63 25.94 -31.47 6.53
C LEU A 63 25.76 -32.06 7.94
N GLY A 64 24.52 -32.16 8.43
CA GLY A 64 24.19 -32.84 9.68
C GLY A 64 24.50 -34.33 9.65
N LEU A 65 24.17 -35.04 8.57
CA LEU A 65 24.49 -36.46 8.40
C LEU A 65 26.00 -36.68 8.34
N ASN A 66 26.72 -35.88 7.56
CA ASN A 66 28.18 -35.90 7.50
C ASN A 66 28.79 -35.68 8.89
N LEU A 67 28.28 -34.73 9.66
CA LEU A 67 28.71 -34.45 11.02
C LEU A 67 28.50 -35.65 11.96
N VAL A 68 27.30 -36.25 11.95
CA VAL A 68 26.96 -37.42 12.77
C VAL A 68 27.84 -38.62 12.42
N VAL A 69 27.97 -38.95 11.13
CA VAL A 69 28.74 -40.11 10.68
C VAL A 69 30.23 -39.91 10.96
N SER A 70 30.76 -38.69 10.80
CA SER A 70 32.14 -38.35 11.15
C SER A 70 32.41 -38.52 12.66
N LEU A 71 31.47 -38.09 13.50
CA LEU A 71 31.56 -38.28 14.95
C LEU A 71 31.57 -39.77 15.33
N VAL A 72 30.62 -40.55 14.83
CA VAL A 72 30.49 -41.98 15.16
C VAL A 72 31.69 -42.79 14.64
N SER A 73 32.19 -42.46 13.45
CA SER A 73 33.36 -43.12 12.85
C SER A 73 34.66 -42.87 13.63
N GLY A 74 34.69 -41.83 14.46
CA GLY A 74 35.81 -41.51 15.36
C GLY A 74 35.83 -42.32 16.66
N PHE A 75 34.84 -43.18 16.90
CA PHE A 75 34.73 -44.01 18.11
C PHE A 75 35.71 -45.20 18.09
N PRO A 76 36.32 -45.61 19.23
CA PRO A 76 36.21 -45.01 20.57
C PRO A 76 37.04 -43.74 20.73
N PHE A 77 36.47 -42.77 21.46
CA PHE A 77 37.10 -41.47 21.66
C PHE A 77 38.25 -41.54 22.68
N ARG A 78 39.35 -40.86 22.38
CA ARG A 78 40.48 -40.67 23.31
C ARG A 78 40.26 -39.42 24.16
N ALA A 79 40.71 -39.44 25.41
CA ALA A 79 40.52 -38.33 26.36
C ALA A 79 41.07 -36.98 25.84
N ASN A 80 42.20 -36.97 25.10
CA ASN A 80 42.73 -35.74 24.49
C ASN A 80 41.91 -35.17 23.33
N ARG A 81 40.92 -35.90 22.81
CA ARG A 81 40.01 -35.44 21.77
C ARG A 81 38.63 -35.08 22.33
N LEU A 82 38.48 -35.05 23.65
CA LEU A 82 37.20 -34.79 24.30
C LEU A 82 36.62 -33.43 23.90
N GLY A 83 37.45 -32.38 23.81
CA GLY A 83 36.99 -31.06 23.35
C GLY A 83 36.41 -31.07 21.93
N PHE A 84 37.08 -31.77 21.00
CA PHE A 84 36.59 -31.97 19.63
C PHE A 84 35.25 -32.72 19.61
N VAL A 85 35.13 -33.80 20.38
CA VAL A 85 33.92 -34.62 20.49
C VAL A 85 32.75 -33.79 21.04
N ILE A 86 32.98 -33.03 22.12
CA ILE A 86 31.98 -32.13 22.70
C ILE A 86 31.54 -31.08 21.68
N ALA A 87 32.49 -30.46 20.95
CA ALA A 87 32.15 -29.50 19.90
C ALA A 87 31.28 -30.12 18.79
N HIS A 88 31.56 -31.35 18.36
CA HIS A 88 30.75 -32.02 17.33
C HIS A 88 29.36 -32.40 17.82
N ILE A 89 29.24 -32.93 19.05
CA ILE A 89 27.94 -33.20 19.68
C ILE A 89 27.14 -31.90 19.80
N SER A 90 27.80 -30.80 20.19
CA SER A 90 27.14 -29.51 20.35
C SER A 90 26.55 -28.99 19.04
N MET A 91 27.25 -29.12 17.92
CA MET A 91 26.75 -28.76 16.59
C MET A 91 25.55 -29.64 16.18
N ILE A 92 25.56 -30.94 16.52
CA ILE A 92 24.40 -31.82 16.28
C ILE A 92 23.20 -31.35 17.10
N VAL A 93 23.40 -31.01 18.38
CA VAL A 93 22.34 -30.49 19.25
C VAL A 93 21.78 -29.16 18.73
N ILE A 94 22.64 -28.26 18.23
CA ILE A 94 22.22 -27.01 17.57
C ILE A 94 21.38 -27.30 16.32
N LEU A 95 21.81 -28.24 15.47
CA LEU A 95 21.06 -28.61 14.27
C LEU A 95 19.70 -29.23 14.60
N ILE A 96 19.63 -30.08 15.63
CA ILE A 96 18.36 -30.65 16.12
C ILE A 96 17.46 -29.53 16.66
N GLY A 97 18.00 -28.61 17.46
CA GLY A 97 17.26 -27.46 17.96
C GLY A 97 16.70 -26.60 16.84
N ALA A 98 17.53 -26.22 15.86
CA ALA A 98 17.09 -25.49 14.67
C ALA A 98 16.02 -26.25 13.86
N GLY A 99 16.14 -27.58 13.74
CA GLY A 99 15.13 -28.43 13.14
C GLY A 99 13.79 -28.39 13.90
N ILE A 100 13.84 -28.49 15.23
CA ILE A 100 12.65 -28.37 16.08
C ILE A 100 11.97 -26.99 15.88
N THR A 101 12.74 -25.90 15.91
CA THR A 101 12.24 -24.55 15.62
C THR A 101 11.58 -24.48 14.24
N ARG A 102 12.18 -25.08 13.22
CA ARG A 102 11.67 -25.03 11.85
C ARG A 102 10.33 -25.74 11.69
N PHE A 103 10.18 -26.92 12.29
CA PHE A 103 8.99 -27.77 12.09
C PHE A 103 7.88 -27.52 13.11
N PHE A 104 8.21 -27.04 14.32
CA PHE A 104 7.25 -26.88 15.42
C PHE A 104 7.17 -25.44 15.96
N GLY A 105 7.98 -24.53 15.45
CA GLY A 105 7.95 -23.12 15.82
C GLY A 105 6.87 -22.32 15.08
N TYR A 106 6.38 -21.27 15.73
CA TYR A 106 5.42 -20.33 15.15
C TYR A 106 5.92 -18.91 15.27
N GLU A 107 5.66 -18.10 14.24
CA GLU A 107 5.94 -16.68 14.25
C GLU A 107 4.74 -15.92 13.71
N GLY A 108 4.41 -14.82 14.37
CA GLY A 108 3.27 -14.01 14.03
C GLY A 108 3.33 -12.61 14.61
N VAL A 109 2.27 -11.88 14.34
CA VAL A 109 2.05 -10.52 14.81
C VAL A 109 0.73 -10.48 15.55
N MET A 110 0.71 -9.84 16.71
CA MET A 110 -0.48 -9.61 17.51
C MET A 110 -0.69 -8.11 17.61
N SER A 111 -1.86 -7.64 17.17
CA SER A 111 -2.28 -6.26 17.38
C SER A 111 -3.29 -6.19 18.52
N ILE A 112 -3.14 -5.20 19.41
CA ILE A 112 -4.05 -4.97 20.54
C ILE A 112 -4.30 -3.47 20.65
N ARG A 113 -5.57 -3.07 20.68
CA ARG A 113 -6.00 -1.70 20.96
C ARG A 113 -6.02 -1.46 22.46
N GLU A 114 -5.77 -0.22 22.89
CA GLU A 114 -5.85 0.15 24.30
C GLU A 114 -7.23 -0.16 24.88
N GLY A 115 -7.26 -0.71 26.10
CA GLY A 115 -8.46 -1.17 26.77
C GLY A 115 -9.08 -2.44 26.18
N SER A 116 -8.44 -3.07 25.18
CA SER A 116 -8.92 -4.29 24.54
C SER A 116 -8.05 -5.50 24.89
N SER A 117 -8.63 -6.68 24.69
CA SER A 117 -7.98 -7.97 24.92
C SER A 117 -7.90 -8.77 23.63
N THR A 118 -6.77 -9.45 23.43
CA THR A 118 -6.54 -10.33 22.28
C THR A 118 -5.96 -11.67 22.76
N ASP A 119 -6.43 -12.77 22.17
CA ASP A 119 -6.01 -14.15 22.46
C ASP A 119 -5.50 -14.88 21.19
N TYR A 120 -5.13 -14.14 20.16
CA TYR A 120 -4.67 -14.69 18.89
C TYR A 120 -3.55 -13.86 18.27
N MET A 121 -2.84 -14.45 17.31
CA MET A 121 -1.87 -13.78 16.47
C MET A 121 -2.13 -14.10 14.99
N TYR A 122 -1.72 -13.20 14.11
CA TYR A 122 -1.67 -13.42 12.66
C TYR A 122 -0.32 -14.03 12.30
N SER A 123 -0.30 -15.12 11.55
CA SER A 123 0.94 -15.74 11.10
C SER A 123 1.74 -14.77 10.22
N ARG A 124 3.06 -14.74 10.39
CA ARG A 124 3.94 -13.96 9.50
C ARG A 124 4.00 -14.55 8.08
N LYS A 125 3.79 -15.87 7.94
CA LYS A 125 3.69 -16.54 6.64
C LYS A 125 2.30 -16.34 6.07
N GLU A 126 2.22 -16.02 4.79
CA GLU A 126 0.95 -15.97 4.06
C GLU A 126 0.42 -17.38 3.81
N HIS A 127 -0.90 -17.49 3.76
CA HIS A 127 -1.60 -18.71 3.43
C HIS A 127 -2.72 -18.42 2.44
N ILE A 128 -2.97 -19.38 1.56
CA ILE A 128 -4.28 -19.50 0.92
C ILE A 128 -5.14 -20.34 1.86
N GLU A 129 -6.21 -19.75 2.36
CA GLU A 129 -7.28 -20.47 3.02
C GLU A 129 -8.31 -20.92 1.98
N VAL A 130 -8.67 -22.20 2.02
CA VAL A 130 -9.72 -22.78 1.19
C VAL A 130 -10.77 -23.38 2.13
N GLN A 131 -12.03 -23.00 1.95
CA GLN A 131 -13.15 -23.42 2.77
C GLN A 131 -14.23 -24.12 1.93
N THR A 132 -14.68 -25.29 2.38
CA THR A 132 -15.82 -26.01 1.80
C THR A 132 -16.56 -26.76 2.91
N GLY A 133 -17.90 -26.72 2.88
CA GLY A 133 -18.74 -27.40 3.87
C GLY A 133 -18.43 -27.04 5.33
N GLY A 134 -17.99 -25.80 5.60
CA GLY A 134 -17.60 -25.33 6.93
C GLY A 134 -16.23 -25.78 7.42
N GLN A 135 -15.47 -26.54 6.63
CA GLN A 135 -14.09 -26.93 6.93
C GLN A 135 -13.09 -26.06 6.15
N SER A 136 -11.99 -25.68 6.80
CA SER A 136 -10.91 -24.90 6.17
C SER A 136 -9.62 -25.71 6.07
N ALA A 137 -8.90 -25.53 4.97
CA ALA A 137 -7.50 -25.91 4.84
C ALA A 137 -6.64 -24.67 4.54
N PHE A 138 -5.41 -24.69 5.03
CA PHE A 138 -4.46 -23.58 4.90
C PHE A 138 -3.23 -24.06 4.15
N ILE A 139 -2.97 -23.46 3.00
CA ILE A 139 -1.81 -23.76 2.16
C ILE A 139 -0.81 -22.62 2.36
N PRO A 140 0.37 -22.85 2.97
CA PRO A 140 1.37 -21.81 3.09
C PRO A 140 1.88 -21.41 1.71
N VAL A 141 1.90 -20.10 1.44
CA VAL A 141 2.38 -19.52 0.19
C VAL A 141 3.52 -18.54 0.47
N PHE A 142 4.47 -18.47 -0.45
CA PHE A 142 5.58 -17.52 -0.43
C PHE A 142 5.64 -16.84 -1.79
N LEU A 143 4.97 -15.71 -1.89
CA LEU A 143 4.83 -14.92 -3.10
C LEU A 143 5.73 -13.69 -2.99
N TYR A 144 6.62 -13.51 -3.97
CA TYR A 144 7.63 -12.46 -3.88
C TYR A 144 7.88 -11.74 -5.20
N LYS A 145 7.34 -12.21 -6.33
CA LYS A 145 7.52 -11.57 -7.63
C LYS A 145 6.33 -11.75 -8.56
N SER A 146 6.17 -10.80 -9.48
CA SER A 146 5.17 -10.89 -10.53
C SER A 146 5.40 -12.05 -11.48
N GLY A 147 4.30 -12.62 -11.98
CA GLY A 147 4.28 -13.83 -12.82
C GLY A 147 4.72 -15.12 -12.11
N GLN A 148 4.87 -15.11 -10.78
CA GLN A 148 5.15 -16.33 -10.03
C GLN A 148 3.93 -17.25 -10.05
N THR A 149 4.09 -18.43 -10.65
CA THR A 149 3.04 -19.45 -10.62
C THR A 149 3.24 -20.42 -9.47
N LEU A 150 2.13 -20.84 -8.89
CA LEU A 150 2.09 -21.87 -7.86
C LEU A 150 1.01 -22.87 -8.21
N HIS A 151 1.22 -24.14 -7.87
CA HIS A 151 0.21 -25.19 -8.06
C HIS A 151 0.25 -26.12 -6.85
N ARG A 152 -0.90 -26.30 -6.19
CA ARG A 152 -1.03 -27.04 -4.93
C ARG A 152 -2.38 -27.75 -4.88
N LYS A 153 -2.31 -29.08 -4.76
CA LYS A 153 -3.46 -29.89 -4.40
C LYS A 153 -3.75 -29.77 -2.92
N VAL A 154 -5.03 -29.65 -2.58
CA VAL A 154 -5.51 -29.58 -1.21
C VAL A 154 -6.76 -30.43 -1.06
N SER A 155 -6.82 -31.18 0.03
CA SER A 155 -8.02 -31.91 0.42
C SER A 155 -8.71 -31.15 1.53
N VAL A 156 -9.99 -30.81 1.34
CA VAL A 156 -10.82 -30.09 2.32
C VAL A 156 -12.14 -30.82 2.43
N GLY A 157 -12.43 -31.39 3.61
CA GLY A 157 -13.54 -32.33 3.76
C GLY A 157 -13.40 -33.54 2.82
N SER A 158 -14.43 -33.80 2.04
CA SER A 158 -14.45 -34.86 1.03
C SER A 158 -14.01 -34.40 -0.36
N GLN A 159 -13.66 -33.12 -0.53
CA GLN A 159 -13.27 -32.56 -1.82
C GLN A 159 -11.76 -32.50 -1.97
N GLU A 160 -11.26 -32.86 -3.15
CA GLU A 160 -9.89 -32.61 -3.58
C GLU A 160 -9.92 -31.47 -4.60
N LEU A 161 -9.21 -30.40 -4.29
CA LEU A 161 -9.15 -29.18 -5.08
C LEU A 161 -7.70 -28.92 -5.52
N ASP A 162 -7.54 -28.42 -6.73
CA ASP A 162 -6.29 -27.94 -7.27
C ASP A 162 -6.25 -26.42 -7.28
N ILE A 163 -5.34 -25.85 -6.49
CA ILE A 163 -5.19 -24.41 -6.33
C ILE A 163 -3.97 -23.98 -7.13
N SER A 164 -4.18 -23.05 -8.05
CA SER A 164 -3.10 -22.43 -8.81
C SER A 164 -3.10 -20.91 -8.68
N ILE A 165 -1.91 -20.33 -8.51
CA ILE A 165 -1.70 -18.90 -8.61
C ILE A 165 -1.22 -18.65 -10.03
N ALA A 166 -1.99 -17.89 -10.79
CA ALA A 166 -1.67 -17.52 -12.16
C ALA A 166 -0.80 -16.26 -12.21
N ASP A 167 -1.11 -15.27 -11.36
CA ASP A 167 -0.36 -14.02 -11.24
C ASP A 167 -0.29 -13.56 -9.79
N TYR A 168 0.76 -12.79 -9.47
CA TYR A 168 0.93 -12.08 -8.20
C TYR A 168 1.37 -10.65 -8.49
N TRP A 169 0.75 -9.67 -7.82
CA TRP A 169 1.11 -8.27 -7.89
C TRP A 169 1.48 -7.81 -6.48
N PRO A 170 2.77 -7.57 -6.19
CA PRO A 170 3.21 -7.04 -4.90
C PRO A 170 2.54 -5.72 -4.52
N HIS A 171 2.18 -4.91 -5.52
CA HIS A 171 1.47 -3.65 -5.39
C HIS A 171 0.31 -3.68 -6.39
N PHE A 172 -0.88 -4.04 -5.93
CA PHE A 172 -2.02 -4.26 -6.81
C PHE A 172 -2.78 -2.97 -7.08
N GLU A 173 -3.11 -2.73 -8.35
CA GLU A 173 -4.05 -1.70 -8.74
C GLU A 173 -4.86 -2.10 -9.96
N ASN A 174 -6.08 -1.57 -10.01
CA ASN A 174 -6.96 -1.63 -11.16
C ASN A 174 -6.55 -0.50 -12.12
N LEU A 175 -5.67 -0.83 -13.07
CA LEU A 175 -5.12 0.11 -14.05
C LEU A 175 -6.14 0.38 -15.15
N VAL A 176 -6.31 1.66 -15.49
CA VAL A 176 -7.05 2.04 -16.70
C VAL A 176 -6.12 1.91 -17.89
N VAL A 177 -6.52 1.10 -18.87
CA VAL A 177 -5.75 0.83 -20.09
C VAL A 177 -6.66 0.83 -21.31
N GLU A 178 -6.10 1.05 -22.50
CA GLU A 178 -6.86 0.93 -23.75
C GLU A 178 -7.43 -0.49 -23.93
N GLY A 179 -8.70 -0.57 -24.35
CA GLY A 179 -9.35 -1.85 -24.66
C GLY A 179 -10.80 -1.70 -25.11
N GLU A 180 -11.25 -2.62 -25.95
CA GLU A 180 -12.61 -2.62 -26.52
C GLU A 180 -13.71 -2.76 -25.45
N GLY A 181 -14.88 -2.16 -25.72
CA GLY A 181 -16.06 -2.20 -24.84
C GLY A 181 -15.96 -1.31 -23.60
N GLY A 182 -14.93 -0.47 -23.53
CA GLY A 182 -14.66 0.45 -22.44
C GLY A 182 -15.31 1.82 -22.60
N VAL A 183 -14.91 2.75 -21.73
CA VAL A 183 -15.37 4.14 -21.76
C VAL A 183 -14.26 5.06 -22.28
N PRO A 184 -14.58 6.07 -23.09
CA PRO A 184 -13.58 7.02 -23.55
C PRO A 184 -12.94 7.74 -22.35
N THR A 185 -11.61 7.79 -22.31
CA THR A 185 -10.84 8.22 -21.15
C THR A 185 -9.57 8.94 -21.59
N ILE A 186 -9.23 10.02 -20.89
CA ILE A 186 -7.96 10.73 -21.06
C ILE A 186 -7.08 10.52 -19.84
N LYS A 187 -5.77 10.43 -20.07
CA LYS A 187 -4.74 10.33 -19.04
C LYS A 187 -3.84 11.55 -19.13
N PHE A 188 -3.62 12.21 -18.01
CA PHE A 188 -2.81 13.41 -17.94
C PHE A 188 -2.04 13.49 -16.62
N SER A 189 -0.95 14.24 -16.64
CA SER A 189 -0.25 14.64 -15.43
C SER A 189 -0.76 16.01 -15.00
N ALA A 190 -1.20 16.15 -13.75
CA ALA A 190 -1.70 17.39 -13.18
C ALA A 190 -0.83 17.87 -12.01
N THR A 191 -0.66 19.19 -11.87
CA THR A 191 -0.03 19.78 -10.68
C THR A 191 -0.97 19.63 -9.47
N GLY A 192 -0.63 18.75 -8.54
CA GLY A 192 -1.30 18.54 -7.26
C GLY A 192 -0.58 19.18 -6.07
N SER A 193 -1.14 19.01 -4.87
CA SER A 193 -0.58 19.54 -3.62
C SER A 193 0.76 18.91 -3.21
N ARG A 194 1.08 17.71 -3.72
CA ARG A 194 2.30 16.95 -3.43
C ARG A 194 3.30 16.91 -4.59
N GLY A 195 3.05 17.64 -5.68
CA GLY A 195 3.82 17.58 -6.92
C GLY A 195 2.96 17.20 -8.11
N MET A 196 3.58 16.74 -9.21
CA MET A 196 2.82 16.22 -10.34
C MET A 196 2.26 14.83 -10.04
N GLU A 197 0.98 14.63 -10.33
CA GLU A 197 0.29 13.35 -10.18
C GLU A 197 -0.33 12.92 -11.51
N ILE A 198 -0.25 11.62 -11.83
CA ILE A 198 -0.92 11.05 -13.00
C ILE A 198 -2.38 10.80 -12.63
N GLN A 199 -3.28 11.30 -13.45
CA GLN A 199 -4.73 11.21 -13.27
C GLN A 199 -5.37 10.69 -14.57
N THR A 200 -6.51 10.04 -14.40
CA THR A 200 -7.40 9.66 -15.52
C THR A 200 -8.74 10.34 -15.35
N LEU A 201 -9.35 10.77 -16.46
CA LEU A 201 -10.70 11.31 -16.49
C LEU A 201 -11.48 10.59 -17.58
N SER A 202 -12.48 9.82 -17.18
CA SER A 202 -13.35 9.05 -18.07
C SER A 202 -14.60 9.84 -18.42
N ARG A 203 -15.23 9.49 -19.54
CA ARG A 203 -16.48 10.13 -19.99
C ARG A 203 -17.56 10.11 -18.90
N GLY A 204 -18.09 11.29 -18.58
CA GLY A 204 -19.08 11.51 -17.52
C GLY A 204 -18.48 11.87 -16.15
N GLU A 205 -17.17 11.71 -15.97
CA GLU A 205 -16.50 12.01 -14.71
C GLU A 205 -16.13 13.48 -14.56
N ARG A 206 -15.78 13.85 -13.32
CA ARG A 206 -15.28 15.17 -12.94
C ARG A 206 -14.02 15.00 -12.11
N LEU A 207 -13.08 15.93 -12.25
CA LEU A 207 -11.85 15.98 -11.48
C LEU A 207 -11.65 17.39 -10.90
N ALA A 208 -11.40 17.47 -9.60
CA ALA A 208 -11.00 18.72 -8.96
C ALA A 208 -9.56 19.07 -9.33
N LEU A 209 -9.36 20.31 -9.78
CA LEU A 209 -8.06 20.91 -10.07
C LEU A 209 -7.83 22.10 -9.13
N PRO A 210 -6.58 22.55 -8.92
CA PRO A 210 -6.33 23.79 -8.18
C PRO A 210 -7.08 24.97 -8.82
N GLY A 211 -8.12 25.46 -8.15
CA GLY A 211 -8.92 26.60 -8.63
C GLY A 211 -9.83 26.31 -9.83
N ALA A 212 -10.03 25.05 -10.23
CA ALA A 212 -10.95 24.69 -11.31
C ALA A 212 -11.52 23.27 -11.16
N GLU A 213 -12.52 22.91 -11.96
CA GLU A 213 -13.02 21.54 -12.10
C GLU A 213 -12.96 21.11 -13.56
N ALA A 214 -12.29 19.99 -13.86
CA ALA A 214 -12.32 19.38 -15.17
C ALA A 214 -13.49 18.40 -15.29
N ARG A 215 -14.15 18.33 -16.45
CA ARG A 215 -15.28 17.44 -16.71
C ARG A 215 -15.16 16.81 -18.09
N PHE A 216 -15.42 15.52 -18.18
CA PHE A 216 -15.57 14.86 -19.48
C PHE A 216 -17.05 14.71 -19.79
N LEU A 217 -17.53 15.39 -20.83
CA LEU A 217 -18.93 15.40 -21.21
C LEU A 217 -19.39 14.07 -21.83
N ASN A 218 -20.68 13.73 -21.64
CA ASN A 218 -21.30 12.56 -22.26
C ASN A 218 -21.66 12.79 -23.76
N GLY A 219 -21.88 14.04 -24.14
CA GLY A 219 -22.20 14.48 -25.52
C GLY A 219 -21.23 15.56 -25.99
N ALA A 220 -21.55 16.24 -27.09
CA ALA A 220 -20.68 17.26 -27.67
C ALA A 220 -20.56 18.51 -26.77
N LEU A 221 -19.51 19.32 -26.97
CA LEU A 221 -19.31 20.58 -26.25
C LEU A 221 -20.49 21.56 -26.40
N ASN A 222 -21.25 21.45 -27.49
CA ASN A 222 -22.42 22.29 -27.75
C ASN A 222 -23.72 21.77 -27.12
N ASP A 223 -23.78 20.50 -26.70
CA ASP A 223 -24.97 19.90 -26.09
C ASP A 223 -25.15 20.30 -24.61
N SER A 224 -24.09 20.84 -24.00
CA SER A 224 -24.11 21.41 -22.66
C SER A 224 -23.52 22.81 -22.75
N PRO A 225 -24.34 23.88 -22.83
CA PRO A 225 -23.80 25.22 -22.82
C PRO A 225 -22.96 25.37 -21.55
N PRO A 226 -21.69 25.80 -21.65
CA PRO A 226 -20.89 26.03 -20.47
C PRO A 226 -21.66 27.02 -19.58
N ALA A 227 -21.58 26.86 -18.26
CA ALA A 227 -21.91 27.97 -17.37
C ALA A 227 -21.13 29.20 -17.90
N SER A 228 -21.75 30.39 -17.92
CA SER A 228 -21.12 31.54 -18.57
C SER A 228 -19.64 31.63 -18.20
N PRO A 229 -18.73 31.78 -19.18
CA PRO A 229 -17.30 31.88 -18.90
C PRO A 229 -16.97 33.09 -18.02
N TYR A 230 -17.92 33.99 -17.81
CA TYR A 230 -17.79 35.15 -16.95
C TYR A 230 -18.49 34.95 -15.62
N GLY A 231 -18.92 33.73 -15.26
CA GLY A 231 -19.63 33.42 -14.04
C GLY A 231 -21.12 33.81 -14.08
N ARG A 232 -21.76 33.74 -12.92
CA ARG A 232 -23.18 34.06 -12.76
C ARG A 232 -23.41 34.99 -11.58
N LEU A 233 -24.38 35.88 -11.73
CA LEU A 233 -24.95 36.63 -10.63
C LEU A 233 -26.06 35.80 -10.01
N GLU A 234 -25.92 35.49 -8.73
CA GLU A 234 -26.97 34.94 -7.88
C GLU A 234 -27.55 36.05 -7.02
N VAL A 235 -28.88 36.17 -7.02
CA VAL A 235 -29.64 37.12 -6.19
C VAL A 235 -30.57 36.33 -5.29
N ILE A 236 -30.48 36.59 -3.98
CA ILE A 236 -31.32 35.98 -2.95
C ILE A 236 -32.09 37.10 -2.26
N PHE A 237 -33.42 37.09 -2.42
CA PHE A 237 -34.27 38.11 -1.83
C PHE A 237 -35.70 37.58 -1.58
N ASN A 238 -36.28 37.89 -0.42
CA ASN A 238 -37.62 37.47 -0.01
C ASN A 238 -37.90 35.96 -0.14
N GLY A 239 -36.88 35.12 0.08
CA GLY A 239 -36.99 33.66 -0.03
C GLY A 239 -37.01 33.13 -1.47
N GLU A 240 -36.86 33.98 -2.48
CA GLU A 240 -36.62 33.60 -3.87
C GLU A 240 -35.12 33.70 -4.17
N THR A 241 -34.59 32.70 -4.89
CA THR A 241 -33.23 32.71 -5.44
C THR A 241 -33.32 32.66 -6.95
N ARG A 242 -32.70 33.62 -7.64
CA ARG A 242 -32.55 33.60 -9.09
C ARG A 242 -31.11 33.81 -9.50
N THR A 243 -30.76 33.26 -10.65
CA THR A 243 -29.43 33.39 -11.25
C THR A 243 -29.53 33.93 -12.67
N MET A 244 -28.60 34.80 -13.07
CA MET A 244 -28.37 35.15 -14.48
C MET A 244 -26.90 34.92 -14.81
N ASP A 245 -26.65 34.49 -16.04
CA ASP A 245 -25.31 34.43 -16.58
C ASP A 245 -24.76 35.85 -16.81
N VAL A 246 -23.49 36.07 -16.44
CA VAL A 246 -22.81 37.34 -16.73
C VAL A 246 -22.43 37.36 -18.22
N PRO A 247 -22.87 38.34 -19.02
CA PRO A 247 -22.50 38.41 -20.44
C PRO A 247 -21.09 38.99 -20.61
N ARG A 248 -20.40 38.65 -21.71
CA ARG A 248 -19.11 39.29 -22.09
C ARG A 248 -19.28 40.80 -22.24
N THR A 249 -20.37 41.19 -22.89
CA THR A 249 -20.71 42.57 -23.17
C THR A 249 -22.05 42.85 -22.52
N PRO A 250 -22.07 43.51 -21.34
CA PRO A 250 -23.30 44.02 -20.73
C PRO A 250 -24.13 44.84 -21.73
N PRO A 251 -25.47 44.89 -21.60
CA PRO A 251 -26.22 44.54 -20.40
C PRO A 251 -26.83 43.13 -20.35
N ALA A 252 -27.14 42.66 -19.14
CA ALA A 252 -28.08 41.56 -18.89
C ALA A 252 -28.98 41.93 -17.68
N GLU A 253 -30.26 41.57 -17.73
CA GLU A 253 -31.21 41.91 -16.67
C GLU A 253 -32.04 40.72 -16.16
N MET A 254 -32.47 40.79 -14.91
CA MET A 254 -33.50 39.93 -14.34
C MET A 254 -34.45 40.74 -13.45
N THR A 255 -35.58 40.14 -13.12
CA THR A 255 -36.52 40.66 -12.12
C THR A 255 -36.77 39.60 -11.06
N ILE A 256 -36.77 40.00 -9.79
CA ILE A 256 -37.10 39.17 -8.63
C ILE A 256 -37.90 40.01 -7.64
N SER A 257 -39.05 39.50 -7.18
CA SER A 257 -39.93 40.20 -6.22
C SER A 257 -40.26 41.67 -6.56
N GLY A 258 -40.37 42.03 -7.85
CA GLY A 258 -40.68 43.40 -8.30
C GLY A 258 -39.48 44.35 -8.42
N TYR A 259 -38.26 43.89 -8.13
CA TYR A 259 -37.01 44.63 -8.30
C TYR A 259 -36.33 44.23 -9.61
N ARG A 260 -35.81 45.21 -10.34
CA ARG A 260 -35.00 45.00 -11.55
C ARG A 260 -33.51 45.02 -11.19
N PHE A 261 -32.78 44.03 -11.66
CA PHE A 261 -31.33 43.92 -11.54
C PHE A 261 -30.72 43.93 -12.92
N LEU A 262 -29.80 44.85 -13.17
CA LEU A 262 -29.14 45.06 -14.46
C LEU A 262 -27.63 44.97 -14.25
N ILE A 263 -26.98 43.98 -14.85
CA ILE A 263 -25.52 44.00 -14.99
C ILE A 263 -25.21 45.09 -16.01
N SER A 264 -24.64 46.22 -15.58
CA SER A 264 -24.32 47.37 -16.42
C SER A 264 -22.85 47.44 -16.82
N GLU A 265 -21.95 46.84 -16.03
CA GLU A 265 -20.53 46.74 -16.36
C GLU A 265 -19.98 45.36 -15.98
N PHE A 266 -19.02 44.86 -16.76
CA PHE A 266 -18.24 43.67 -16.49
C PHE A 266 -16.76 44.00 -16.68
N HIS A 267 -15.94 43.67 -15.68
CA HIS A 267 -14.51 43.94 -15.63
C HIS A 267 -13.76 42.63 -15.36
N PRO A 268 -13.09 42.02 -16.35
CA PRO A 268 -12.30 40.79 -16.14
C PRO A 268 -11.17 40.96 -15.10
N SER A 269 -10.56 42.15 -15.08
CA SER A 269 -9.44 42.50 -14.20
C SER A 269 -9.61 43.91 -13.63
N PHE A 270 -10.47 44.06 -12.63
CA PHE A 270 -10.79 45.34 -12.01
C PHE A 270 -9.61 45.90 -11.20
N ARG A 271 -9.26 47.19 -11.43
CA ARG A 271 -8.21 47.93 -10.71
C ARG A 271 -8.74 49.30 -10.28
N VAL A 272 -8.48 49.68 -9.02
CA VAL A 272 -8.93 50.98 -8.48
C VAL A 272 -8.06 52.11 -9.02
N GLY A 273 -8.68 53.15 -9.62
CA GLY A 273 -7.99 54.38 -10.04
C GLY A 273 -7.18 54.29 -11.34
N ALA A 274 -7.23 53.16 -12.04
CA ALA A 274 -6.61 52.97 -13.35
C ALA A 274 -7.68 52.87 -14.45
N SER A 275 -7.30 53.14 -15.70
CA SER A 275 -8.14 52.79 -16.86
C SER A 275 -8.45 51.29 -16.83
N PRO A 276 -9.65 50.85 -17.28
CA PRO A 276 -9.99 49.44 -17.37
C PRO A 276 -8.86 48.68 -18.08
N SER A 277 -8.37 47.61 -17.47
CA SER A 277 -7.38 46.74 -18.12
C SER A 277 -8.00 46.23 -19.42
N ALA A 278 -7.30 46.40 -20.55
CA ALA A 278 -7.71 45.85 -21.84
C ALA A 278 -7.46 44.32 -21.94
N SER A 279 -7.03 43.69 -20.84
CA SER A 279 -6.82 42.24 -20.78
C SER A 279 -8.14 41.51 -20.59
N ASP A 280 -8.38 40.49 -21.42
CA ASP A 280 -9.45 39.51 -21.27
C ASP A 280 -9.12 38.45 -20.18
N GLU A 281 -7.99 38.56 -19.49
CA GLU A 281 -7.65 37.68 -18.37
C GLU A 281 -8.48 37.97 -17.12
N MET A 282 -8.95 36.91 -16.45
CA MET A 282 -9.79 36.97 -15.25
C MET A 282 -8.93 37.07 -13.98
N GLU A 283 -8.14 38.14 -13.81
CA GLU A 283 -7.29 38.32 -12.62
C GLU A 283 -8.09 38.75 -11.38
N ASN A 284 -9.03 39.67 -11.56
CA ASN A 284 -9.87 40.22 -10.49
C ASN A 284 -11.24 40.57 -11.07
N PRO A 285 -12.07 39.55 -11.37
CA PRO A 285 -13.32 39.75 -12.06
C PRO A 285 -14.35 40.45 -11.17
N ALA A 286 -14.95 41.51 -11.71
CA ALA A 286 -15.99 42.27 -11.04
C ALA A 286 -17.14 42.63 -11.98
N ILE A 287 -18.36 42.67 -11.44
CA ILE A 287 -19.56 43.14 -12.14
C ILE A 287 -20.19 44.31 -11.41
N ARG A 288 -20.70 45.28 -12.17
CA ARG A 288 -21.56 46.34 -11.64
C ARG A 288 -23.02 45.97 -11.88
N VAL A 289 -23.78 45.93 -10.79
CA VAL A 289 -25.21 45.63 -10.81
C VAL A 289 -25.98 46.87 -10.39
N GLU A 290 -26.83 47.38 -11.27
CA GLU A 290 -27.82 48.40 -10.99
C GLU A 290 -29.12 47.76 -10.51
N ILE A 291 -29.69 48.31 -9.44
CA ILE A 291 -30.91 47.84 -8.78
C ILE A 291 -31.94 48.95 -8.90
N GLU A 292 -33.14 48.60 -9.34
CA GLU A 292 -34.30 49.50 -9.40
C GLU A 292 -35.49 48.83 -8.69
N GLY A 293 -35.93 49.45 -7.60
CA GLY A 293 -37.06 48.99 -6.81
C GLY A 293 -38.41 49.38 -7.41
N PRO A 294 -39.52 48.76 -6.96
CA PRO A 294 -40.86 49.01 -7.49
C PRO A 294 -41.35 50.46 -7.28
N ASP A 295 -40.85 51.14 -6.26
CA ASP A 295 -41.14 52.55 -5.96
C ASP A 295 -40.23 53.54 -6.71
N GLY A 296 -39.37 53.04 -7.62
CA GLY A 296 -38.43 53.84 -8.40
C GLY A 296 -37.12 54.18 -7.70
N GLU A 297 -36.89 53.63 -6.49
CA GLU A 297 -35.61 53.74 -5.78
C GLU A 297 -34.49 53.05 -6.58
N LYS A 298 -33.32 53.70 -6.64
CA LYS A 298 -32.16 53.20 -7.40
C LYS A 298 -30.94 53.05 -6.52
N GLY A 299 -30.12 52.07 -6.85
CA GLY A 299 -28.83 51.84 -6.21
C GLY A 299 -27.96 50.97 -7.07
N ARG A 300 -26.66 50.95 -6.78
CA ARG A 300 -25.72 50.08 -7.48
C ARG A 300 -24.78 49.37 -6.52
N ARG A 301 -24.30 48.21 -6.95
CA ARG A 301 -23.25 47.46 -6.26
C ARG A 301 -22.18 46.98 -7.22
N LEU A 302 -20.94 46.96 -6.73
CA LEU A 302 -19.81 46.32 -7.39
C LEU A 302 -19.53 45.00 -6.66
N LEU A 303 -19.62 43.88 -7.37
CA LEU A 303 -19.44 42.54 -6.81
C LEU A 303 -18.15 41.93 -7.38
N PHE A 304 -17.34 41.30 -6.54
CA PHE A 304 -16.09 40.65 -6.91
C PHE A 304 -16.21 39.13 -6.80
N ALA A 305 -15.73 38.39 -7.80
CA ALA A 305 -15.90 36.94 -7.80
C ALA A 305 -14.93 36.22 -6.84
N PHE A 306 -13.72 36.74 -6.67
CA PHE A 306 -12.71 36.15 -5.78
C PHE A 306 -12.70 36.77 -4.36
N HIS A 307 -13.46 37.84 -4.16
CA HIS A 307 -13.60 38.53 -2.87
C HIS A 307 -15.07 38.89 -2.62
N PRO A 308 -15.96 37.89 -2.48
CA PRO A 308 -17.41 38.13 -2.37
C PRO A 308 -17.81 38.92 -1.11
N ASP A 309 -16.97 38.91 -0.07
CA ASP A 309 -17.18 39.64 1.18
C ASP A 309 -16.70 41.11 1.12
N PHE A 310 -16.10 41.54 0.00
CA PHE A 310 -15.53 42.88 -0.13
C PHE A 310 -16.57 43.88 -0.64
N ASP A 311 -16.90 44.88 0.19
CA ASP A 311 -17.83 45.96 -0.14
C ASP A 311 -17.07 47.27 -0.40
N MET A 312 -17.21 47.83 -1.61
CA MET A 312 -16.62 49.13 -1.99
C MET A 312 -17.49 50.33 -1.59
N GLY A 313 -18.59 50.11 -0.86
CA GLY A 313 -19.43 51.16 -0.31
C GLY A 313 -20.32 51.83 -1.35
N HIS A 314 -21.54 52.17 -0.94
CA HIS A 314 -22.48 52.94 -1.75
C HIS A 314 -21.93 54.34 -2.04
N ALA A 315 -22.09 54.82 -3.27
CA ALA A 315 -21.85 56.23 -3.54
C ALA A 315 -22.91 57.07 -2.81
N GLY A 316 -22.47 58.08 -2.07
CA GLY A 316 -23.35 58.89 -1.22
C GLY A 316 -24.58 59.39 -1.96
N GLY A 317 -25.76 58.94 -1.52
CA GLY A 317 -27.08 59.32 -2.06
C GLY A 317 -27.95 58.17 -2.59
N GLU A 318 -27.41 56.95 -2.75
CA GLU A 318 -28.17 55.78 -3.24
C GLU A 318 -28.72 54.90 -2.11
N ALA A 319 -29.84 54.22 -2.37
CA ALA A 319 -30.40 53.24 -1.43
C ALA A 319 -29.46 52.03 -1.30
N SER A 320 -29.25 51.57 -0.06
CA SER A 320 -28.29 50.51 0.25
C SER A 320 -28.76 49.12 -0.21
N PHE A 321 -30.07 48.86 -0.16
CA PHE A 321 -30.70 47.57 -0.41
C PHE A 321 -30.07 46.41 0.37
N SER A 322 -29.50 46.66 1.56
CA SER A 322 -28.66 45.70 2.32
C SER A 322 -29.32 44.35 2.61
N GLU A 323 -30.65 44.30 2.57
CA GLU A 323 -31.48 43.10 2.66
C GLU A 323 -31.42 42.17 1.43
N ILE A 324 -30.94 42.67 0.29
CA ILE A 324 -30.79 41.90 -0.95
C ILE A 324 -29.39 41.30 -0.97
N GLU A 325 -29.28 39.98 -0.88
CA GLU A 325 -28.01 39.28 -1.00
C GLU A 325 -27.70 39.02 -2.47
N MET A 326 -26.51 39.43 -2.92
CA MET A 326 -26.05 39.21 -4.28
C MET A 326 -24.64 38.63 -4.27
N LYS A 327 -24.44 37.55 -5.02
CA LYS A 327 -23.16 36.86 -5.15
C LYS A 327 -22.76 36.79 -6.61
N TYR A 328 -21.56 37.25 -6.90
CA TYR A 328 -20.93 36.99 -8.19
C TYR A 328 -20.12 35.71 -8.08
N GLN A 329 -20.62 34.61 -8.64
CA GLN A 329 -19.96 33.32 -8.61
C GLN A 329 -19.19 33.09 -9.90
N TYR A 330 -17.86 32.94 -9.80
CA TYR A 330 -17.02 32.52 -10.93
C TYR A 330 -16.88 31.00 -10.94
N ASN A 331 -17.41 30.36 -11.98
CA ASN A 331 -17.21 28.93 -12.19
C ASN A 331 -16.00 28.73 -13.09
N SER A 332 -14.93 28.13 -12.58
CA SER A 332 -13.76 27.72 -13.37
C SER A 332 -13.92 26.25 -13.78
N GLU A 333 -14.55 26.01 -14.93
CA GLU A 333 -14.77 24.67 -15.47
C GLU A 333 -13.97 24.46 -16.76
N LEU A 334 -13.39 23.28 -16.90
CA LEU A 334 -12.67 22.82 -18.09
C LEU A 334 -13.36 21.58 -18.63
N TYR A 335 -14.01 21.69 -19.78
CA TYR A 335 -14.73 20.60 -20.40
C TYR A 335 -13.87 19.89 -21.43
N PHE A 336 -14.02 18.57 -21.50
CA PHE A 336 -13.48 17.71 -22.55
C PHE A 336 -14.62 16.93 -23.21
N SER A 337 -14.54 16.77 -24.52
CA SER A 337 -15.44 15.91 -25.29
C SER A 337 -14.71 15.35 -26.52
N TYR A 338 -15.23 14.25 -27.06
CA TYR A 338 -14.91 13.86 -28.43
C TYR A 338 -15.84 14.55 -29.41
N GLU A 339 -15.28 15.18 -30.43
CA GLU A 339 -16.06 15.69 -31.57
C GLU A 339 -16.54 14.53 -32.47
N PRO A 340 -17.55 14.73 -33.34
CA PRO A 340 -18.03 13.70 -34.27
C PRO A 340 -16.94 13.10 -35.18
N GLY A 341 -15.84 13.83 -35.42
CA GLY A 341 -14.64 13.36 -36.15
C GLY A 341 -13.65 12.56 -35.28
N GLY A 342 -13.94 12.43 -33.98
CA GLY A 342 -13.16 11.68 -33.01
C GLY A 342 -11.98 12.42 -32.41
N GLU A 343 -11.72 13.67 -32.76
CA GLU A 343 -10.68 14.46 -32.10
C GLU A 343 -11.11 14.83 -30.68
N LEU A 344 -10.14 14.88 -29.75
CA LEU A 344 -10.40 15.39 -28.40
C LEU A 344 -10.44 16.91 -28.48
N ALA A 345 -11.59 17.48 -28.11
CA ALA A 345 -11.78 18.90 -27.98
C ALA A 345 -11.99 19.28 -26.51
N GLY A 346 -11.69 20.53 -26.20
CA GLY A 346 -11.99 21.12 -24.92
C GLY A 346 -12.54 22.53 -25.05
N ARG A 347 -13.18 22.98 -23.98
CA ARG A 347 -13.65 24.36 -23.79
C ARG A 347 -13.44 24.71 -22.33
N ALA A 348 -12.92 25.90 -22.05
CA ALA A 348 -12.75 26.37 -20.68
C ALA A 348 -13.57 27.64 -20.44
N THR A 349 -14.02 27.84 -19.20
CA THR A 349 -14.65 29.09 -18.77
C THR A 349 -13.62 30.19 -18.43
N PHE A 350 -12.33 29.94 -18.67
CA PHE A 350 -11.22 30.86 -18.43
C PHE A 350 -10.24 30.79 -19.58
N SER A 351 -9.45 31.85 -19.74
CA SER A 351 -8.35 31.87 -20.70
C SER A 351 -7.25 30.90 -20.29
N LEU A 352 -6.67 30.20 -21.26
CA LEU A 352 -5.60 29.24 -21.04
C LEU A 352 -4.59 29.27 -22.20
N GLU A 353 -3.43 28.65 -21.98
CA GLU A 353 -2.38 28.51 -22.99
C GLU A 353 -2.15 27.02 -23.27
N ILE A 354 -2.22 26.62 -24.54
CA ILE A 354 -1.84 25.27 -24.98
C ILE A 354 -0.41 25.32 -25.48
N ARG A 355 0.46 24.54 -24.83
CA ARG A 355 1.86 24.39 -25.21
C ARG A 355 2.06 23.09 -25.99
N PRO A 356 2.62 23.17 -27.21
CA PRO A 356 2.97 21.99 -27.98
C PRO A 356 4.14 21.24 -27.34
N LYS A 357 4.26 19.95 -27.66
CA LYS A 357 5.40 19.11 -27.25
C LYS A 357 6.74 19.67 -27.75
N ASN A 358 6.75 20.17 -28.98
CA ASN A 358 7.92 20.76 -29.60
C ASN A 358 8.12 22.20 -29.09
N PRO A 359 9.17 22.49 -28.30
CA PRO A 359 9.37 23.82 -27.71
C PRO A 359 9.62 24.93 -28.73
N SER A 360 9.90 24.56 -29.98
CA SER A 360 10.11 25.52 -31.09
C SER A 360 8.80 26.03 -31.67
N GLU A 361 7.69 25.34 -31.43
CA GLU A 361 6.36 25.81 -31.85
C GLU A 361 5.81 26.79 -30.80
N PRO A 362 5.24 27.93 -31.23
CA PRO A 362 4.73 28.92 -30.31
C PRO A 362 3.51 28.39 -29.55
N PRO A 363 3.33 28.74 -28.27
CA PRO A 363 2.11 28.43 -27.54
C PRO A 363 0.87 29.07 -28.17
N ARG A 364 -0.27 28.39 -28.05
CA ARG A 364 -1.58 28.85 -28.52
C ARG A 364 -2.37 29.42 -27.34
N SER A 365 -2.67 30.71 -27.36
CA SER A 365 -3.60 31.32 -26.39
C SER A 365 -5.04 30.97 -26.79
N VAL A 366 -5.85 30.53 -25.84
CA VAL A 366 -7.27 30.21 -26.01
C VAL A 366 -8.07 31.10 -25.08
N ALA A 367 -9.03 31.84 -25.64
CA ALA A 367 -9.89 32.71 -24.85
C ALA A 367 -10.95 31.92 -24.07
N ALA A 368 -11.46 32.50 -22.98
CA ALA A 368 -12.57 31.91 -22.25
C ALA A 368 -13.80 31.70 -23.16
N GLY A 369 -14.34 30.47 -23.16
CA GLY A 369 -15.47 30.04 -23.99
C GLY A 369 -15.10 29.59 -25.41
N GLU A 370 -13.84 29.74 -25.83
CA GLU A 370 -13.37 29.27 -27.13
C GLU A 370 -13.10 27.75 -27.11
N ASP A 371 -13.48 27.07 -28.20
CA ASP A 371 -13.17 25.65 -28.40
C ASP A 371 -11.72 25.47 -28.86
N PHE A 372 -11.09 24.41 -28.36
CA PHE A 372 -9.75 24.04 -28.76
C PHE A 372 -9.61 22.54 -28.94
N THR A 373 -8.67 22.15 -29.79
CA THR A 373 -8.25 20.75 -29.95
C THR A 373 -6.99 20.47 -29.14
N LEU A 374 -6.90 19.26 -28.60
CA LEU A 374 -5.78 18.82 -27.79
C LEU A 374 -5.20 17.50 -28.33
N ALA A 375 -3.92 17.52 -28.66
CA ALA A 375 -3.17 16.35 -29.08
C ALA A 375 -2.39 15.74 -27.89
N PRO A 376 -2.08 14.43 -27.92
CA PRO A 376 -1.19 13.82 -26.93
C PRO A 376 0.14 14.60 -26.82
N ASP A 377 0.68 14.66 -25.61
CA ASP A 377 1.86 15.42 -25.20
C ASP A 377 1.71 16.95 -25.20
N GLU A 378 0.57 17.51 -25.57
CA GLU A 378 0.29 18.94 -25.38
C GLU A 378 -0.02 19.25 -23.91
N THR A 379 0.34 20.46 -23.48
CA THR A 379 0.14 20.91 -22.10
C THR A 379 -0.83 22.08 -22.05
N ILE A 380 -1.87 21.97 -21.23
CA ILE A 380 -2.74 23.08 -20.84
C ILE A 380 -2.11 23.79 -19.66
N ARG A 381 -1.91 25.10 -19.78
CA ARG A 381 -1.43 25.96 -18.69
C ARG A 381 -2.49 27.01 -18.39
N SER A 382 -2.88 27.07 -17.12
CA SER A 382 -3.73 28.13 -16.57
C SER A 382 -2.94 28.94 -15.53
N ALA A 383 -3.59 29.90 -14.88
CA ALA A 383 -3.03 30.64 -13.76
C ALA A 383 -2.76 29.75 -12.53
N THR A 384 -3.52 28.68 -12.33
CA THR A 384 -3.53 27.89 -11.09
C THR A 384 -3.05 26.46 -11.25
N PHE A 385 -3.02 25.92 -12.48
CA PHE A 385 -2.62 24.54 -12.73
C PHE A 385 -1.94 24.35 -14.09
N VAL A 386 -1.25 23.22 -14.22
CA VAL A 386 -0.69 22.72 -15.48
C VAL A 386 -1.16 21.28 -15.66
N LEU A 387 -1.70 20.96 -16.84
CA LEU A 387 -2.08 19.60 -17.25
C LEU A 387 -1.28 19.20 -18.48
N ALA A 388 -0.46 18.16 -18.39
CA ALA A 388 0.17 17.56 -19.56
C ALA A 388 -0.64 16.35 -20.01
N LEU A 389 -1.25 16.42 -21.20
CA LEU A 389 -1.99 15.29 -21.76
C LEU A 389 -1.01 14.20 -22.17
N MET A 390 -1.19 12.99 -21.64
CA MET A 390 -0.28 11.87 -21.90
C MET A 390 -0.89 10.92 -22.93
N GLU A 391 -2.11 10.45 -22.68
CA GLU A 391 -2.78 9.46 -23.51
C GLU A 391 -4.27 9.80 -23.69
N VAL A 392 -4.82 9.42 -24.84
CA VAL A 392 -6.21 9.65 -25.21
C VAL A 392 -6.77 8.32 -25.71
N TRP A 393 -7.61 7.68 -24.91
CA TRP A 393 -8.19 6.38 -25.23
C TRP A 393 -9.66 6.52 -25.60
N ARG A 394 -10.04 6.12 -26.81
CA ARG A 394 -11.45 6.11 -27.24
C ARG A 394 -12.29 5.10 -26.46
N SER A 395 -11.62 4.07 -25.94
CA SER A 395 -12.21 3.00 -25.19
C SER A 395 -11.16 2.51 -24.22
N ALA A 396 -11.36 2.79 -22.94
CA ALA A 396 -10.49 2.33 -21.87
C ALA A 396 -11.27 1.39 -20.94
N VAL A 397 -10.60 0.32 -20.55
CA VAL A 397 -11.11 -0.68 -19.62
C VAL A 397 -10.19 -0.74 -18.42
N THR A 398 -10.77 -1.06 -17.27
CA THR A 398 -9.99 -1.32 -16.07
C THR A 398 -9.47 -2.75 -16.09
N ARG A 399 -8.17 -2.93 -15.89
CA ARG A 399 -7.52 -4.24 -15.79
C ARG A 399 -6.69 -4.35 -14.51
N PRO A 400 -6.65 -5.54 -13.89
CA PRO A 400 -5.74 -5.78 -12.77
C PRO A 400 -4.28 -5.69 -13.22
N GLY A 401 -3.44 -5.03 -12.43
CA GLY A 401 -2.04 -4.86 -12.76
C GLY A 401 -1.15 -4.50 -11.57
N LEU A 402 0.14 -4.33 -11.88
CA LEU A 402 1.16 -3.86 -10.94
C LEU A 402 1.12 -2.33 -10.90
N SER A 403 0.90 -1.77 -9.72
CA SER A 403 1.01 -0.33 -9.46
C SER A 403 2.48 0.07 -9.29
N ASP A 404 2.79 1.30 -9.69
CA ASP A 404 4.06 1.97 -9.36
C ASP A 404 4.05 2.52 -7.92
N ASP A 405 2.89 2.57 -7.26
CA ASP A 405 2.75 2.98 -5.86
C ASP A 405 3.04 1.79 -4.93
N GLU A 406 4.24 1.79 -4.33
CA GLU A 406 4.69 0.75 -3.39
C GLU A 406 3.81 0.63 -2.12
N SER A 407 2.94 1.61 -1.84
CA SER A 407 2.02 1.56 -0.70
C SER A 407 0.79 0.68 -0.93
N LYS A 408 0.51 0.31 -2.19
CA LYS A 408 -0.64 -0.54 -2.53
C LYS A 408 -0.47 -1.94 -1.98
N MET A 409 -1.57 -2.53 -1.52
CA MET A 409 -1.59 -3.89 -1.00
C MET A 409 -1.31 -4.91 -2.11
N PRO A 410 -0.71 -6.06 -1.78
CA PRO A 410 -0.50 -7.11 -2.76
C PRO A 410 -1.81 -7.85 -3.10
N ALA A 411 -1.87 -8.43 -4.30
CA ALA A 411 -2.96 -9.31 -4.72
C ALA A 411 -2.49 -10.47 -5.59
N SER A 412 -3.28 -11.54 -5.66
CA SER A 412 -3.03 -12.70 -6.52
C SER A 412 -4.23 -13.07 -7.36
N ARG A 413 -4.00 -13.42 -8.62
CA ARG A 413 -4.97 -14.15 -9.43
C ARG A 413 -4.89 -15.63 -9.09
N VAL A 414 -5.94 -16.16 -8.48
CA VAL A 414 -6.02 -17.55 -8.02
C VAL A 414 -7.09 -18.29 -8.79
N ALA A 415 -6.74 -19.49 -9.28
CA ALA A 415 -7.65 -20.40 -9.92
C ALA A 415 -7.82 -21.66 -9.07
N VAL A 416 -9.08 -22.07 -8.89
CA VAL A 416 -9.47 -23.30 -8.19
C VAL A 416 -10.05 -24.25 -9.22
N THR A 417 -9.55 -25.48 -9.23
CA THR A 417 -10.03 -26.55 -10.11
C THR A 417 -10.47 -27.75 -9.28
N ASP A 418 -11.64 -28.31 -9.54
CA ASP A 418 -12.08 -29.53 -8.88
C ASP A 418 -11.57 -30.80 -9.60
N HIS A 419 -11.83 -31.98 -9.04
CA HIS A 419 -11.45 -33.25 -9.65
C HIS A 419 -12.19 -33.52 -10.99
N ALA A 420 -13.35 -32.90 -11.23
CA ALA A 420 -14.08 -33.02 -12.49
C ALA A 420 -13.50 -32.11 -13.60
N GLY A 421 -12.56 -31.23 -13.26
CA GLY A 421 -11.94 -30.28 -14.18
C GLY A 421 -12.68 -28.94 -14.28
N ASN A 422 -13.71 -28.71 -13.45
CA ASN A 422 -14.38 -27.42 -13.38
C ASN A 422 -13.43 -26.41 -12.75
N ARG A 423 -13.33 -25.21 -13.35
CA ARG A 423 -12.36 -24.19 -12.98
C ARG A 423 -13.03 -22.84 -12.76
N ALA A 424 -12.73 -22.21 -11.64
CA ALA A 424 -13.11 -20.85 -11.32
C ALA A 424 -11.86 -20.02 -11.00
N GLU A 425 -11.86 -18.74 -11.35
CA GLU A 425 -10.76 -17.82 -11.07
C GLU A 425 -11.27 -16.57 -10.36
N THR A 426 -10.43 -16.00 -9.50
CA THR A 426 -10.67 -14.71 -8.86
C THR A 426 -9.36 -14.00 -8.54
N ILE A 427 -9.46 -12.73 -8.17
CA ILE A 427 -8.36 -11.95 -7.63
C ILE A 427 -8.58 -11.78 -6.13
N LEU A 428 -7.57 -12.12 -5.35
CA LEU A 428 -7.58 -12.01 -3.89
C LEU A 428 -6.56 -10.96 -3.49
N SER A 429 -7.00 -9.88 -2.86
CA SER A 429 -6.10 -8.92 -2.23
C SER A 429 -5.76 -9.38 -0.82
N HIS A 430 -4.58 -9.01 -0.35
CA HIS A 430 -4.14 -9.38 0.99
C HIS A 430 -5.04 -8.75 2.05
N GLY A 431 -5.67 -9.59 2.88
CA GLY A 431 -6.54 -9.14 3.96
C GLY A 431 -8.03 -9.08 3.62
N ASP A 432 -8.41 -9.41 2.38
CA ASP A 432 -9.82 -9.55 1.99
C ASP A 432 -10.52 -10.64 2.80
N ASP A 433 -11.85 -10.54 2.94
CA ASP A 433 -12.68 -11.62 3.47
C ASP A 433 -12.71 -12.83 2.51
N LEU A 434 -13.29 -13.95 2.96
CA LEU A 434 -13.51 -15.12 2.12
C LEU A 434 -14.33 -14.77 0.88
N THR A 435 -13.75 -15.03 -0.30
CA THR A 435 -14.41 -14.92 -1.59
C THR A 435 -14.98 -16.27 -1.97
N TRP A 436 -16.30 -16.36 -2.19
CA TRP A 436 -16.98 -17.60 -2.55
C TRP A 436 -17.03 -17.77 -4.06
N LEU A 437 -16.55 -18.92 -4.53
CA LEU A 437 -16.56 -19.32 -5.93
C LEU A 437 -17.55 -20.47 -6.12
N ASP A 438 -18.37 -20.38 -7.16
CA ASP A 438 -19.23 -21.48 -7.57
C ASP A 438 -18.48 -22.41 -8.53
N LEU A 439 -18.22 -23.64 -8.08
CA LEU A 439 -17.65 -24.72 -8.88
C LEU A 439 -18.74 -25.76 -9.17
N SER A 440 -19.54 -25.47 -10.20
CA SER A 440 -20.59 -26.36 -10.69
C SER A 440 -21.60 -26.78 -9.60
N GLY A 441 -22.08 -25.79 -8.82
CA GLY A 441 -23.05 -25.97 -7.75
C GLY A 441 -22.44 -26.23 -6.37
N HIS A 442 -21.10 -26.20 -6.24
CA HIS A 442 -20.41 -26.29 -4.97
C HIS A 442 -19.72 -24.97 -4.65
N GLU A 443 -20.10 -24.35 -3.53
CA GLU A 443 -19.45 -23.14 -3.06
C GLU A 443 -18.10 -23.46 -2.40
N VAL A 444 -17.05 -22.85 -2.92
CA VAL A 444 -15.69 -22.91 -2.36
C VAL A 444 -15.27 -21.51 -1.96
N GLY A 445 -15.09 -21.30 -0.67
CA GLY A 445 -14.54 -20.07 -0.11
C GLY A 445 -13.02 -20.06 -0.28
N ILE A 446 -12.45 -18.96 -0.75
CA ILE A 446 -11.00 -18.79 -0.85
C ILE A 446 -10.56 -17.43 -0.35
N ARG A 447 -9.41 -17.37 0.32
CA ARG A 447 -8.82 -16.14 0.83
C ARG A 447 -7.30 -16.20 0.80
N LEU A 448 -6.65 -15.08 0.52
CA LEU A 448 -5.21 -14.90 0.64
C LEU A 448 -4.89 -14.01 1.85
N GLY A 449 -4.08 -14.48 2.79
CA GLY A 449 -3.64 -13.65 3.90
C GLY A 449 -2.99 -14.42 5.05
N ALA A 450 -2.83 -13.73 6.17
CA ALA A 450 -2.29 -14.34 7.38
C ALA A 450 -3.29 -15.33 8.01
N LYS A 451 -2.78 -16.49 8.43
CA LYS A 451 -3.54 -17.45 9.23
C LYS A 451 -3.67 -16.96 10.66
N ILE A 452 -4.89 -16.95 11.20
CA ILE A 452 -5.14 -16.67 12.61
C ILE A 452 -4.72 -17.90 13.44
N ILE A 453 -3.85 -17.68 14.41
CA ILE A 453 -3.38 -18.69 15.36
C ILE A 453 -3.87 -18.28 16.74
N LYS A 454 -4.82 -19.04 17.28
CA LYS A 454 -5.29 -18.88 18.66
C LYS A 454 -4.20 -19.24 19.64
N LEU A 455 -4.08 -18.44 20.69
CA LEU A 455 -3.16 -18.62 21.80
C LEU A 455 -3.92 -19.16 23.01
N PRO A 456 -3.26 -19.96 23.86
CA PRO A 456 -3.89 -20.53 25.06
C PRO A 456 -3.98 -19.54 26.24
N TYR A 457 -3.87 -18.23 25.97
CA TYR A 457 -3.94 -17.16 26.96
C TYR A 457 -4.35 -15.86 26.27
N THR A 458 -4.82 -14.91 27.07
CA THR A 458 -5.26 -13.59 26.62
C THR A 458 -4.32 -12.51 27.14
N ILE A 459 -4.01 -11.53 26.29
CA ILE A 459 -3.29 -10.31 26.67
C ILE A 459 -4.25 -9.13 26.53
N HIS A 460 -4.41 -8.39 27.61
CA HIS A 460 -5.11 -7.12 27.64
C HIS A 460 -4.11 -5.97 27.61
N LEU A 461 -4.32 -4.98 26.74
CA LEU A 461 -3.50 -3.76 26.73
C LEU A 461 -4.15 -2.71 27.63
N ASP A 462 -3.50 -2.41 28.75
CA ASP A 462 -3.96 -1.35 29.66
C ASP A 462 -3.64 0.04 29.09
N ASP A 463 -2.42 0.23 28.56
CA ASP A 463 -1.87 1.53 28.18
C ASP A 463 -0.67 1.35 27.25
N PHE A 464 -0.59 2.13 26.17
CA PHE A 464 0.57 2.21 25.27
C PHE A 464 1.26 3.57 25.43
N VAL A 465 2.52 3.53 25.85
CA VAL A 465 3.31 4.74 26.14
C VAL A 465 4.33 4.94 25.04
N LEU A 466 4.25 6.07 24.32
CA LEU A 466 5.24 6.53 23.36
C LEU A 466 6.00 7.74 23.91
N VAL A 467 7.31 7.60 24.12
CA VAL A 467 8.19 8.72 24.44
C VAL A 467 8.86 9.18 23.16
N THR A 468 8.80 10.47 22.85
CA THR A 468 9.49 11.07 21.69
C THR A 468 10.69 11.92 22.11
N TYR A 469 11.58 12.20 21.17
CA TYR A 469 12.64 13.17 21.41
C TYR A 469 12.06 14.58 21.62
N PRO A 470 12.60 15.39 22.55
CA PRO A 470 12.15 16.77 22.74
C PRO A 470 12.16 17.56 21.43
N GLY A 471 11.05 18.19 21.08
CA GLY A 471 10.91 18.98 19.85
C GLY A 471 10.74 18.17 18.56
N SER A 472 10.56 16.84 18.64
CA SER A 472 10.34 15.96 17.49
C SER A 472 9.17 15.00 17.71
N SER A 473 8.52 14.59 16.62
CA SER A 473 7.58 13.47 16.59
C SER A 473 8.26 12.10 16.53
N ASN A 474 9.61 12.06 16.43
CA ASN A 474 10.36 10.81 16.33
C ASN A 474 10.31 10.03 17.66
N PRO A 475 9.98 8.73 17.60
CA PRO A 475 9.91 7.88 18.78
C PRO A 475 11.31 7.65 19.37
N ALA A 476 11.45 7.90 20.67
CA ALA A 476 12.63 7.60 21.48
C ALA A 476 12.49 6.24 22.21
N SER A 477 11.29 5.95 22.72
CA SER A 477 10.94 4.62 23.23
C SER A 477 9.44 4.39 23.16
N TYR A 478 9.05 3.12 23.13
CA TYR A 478 7.67 2.69 23.25
C TYR A 478 7.56 1.55 24.28
N GLU A 479 6.47 1.53 25.03
CA GLU A 479 6.17 0.57 26.09
C GLU A 479 4.69 0.19 26.03
N SER A 480 4.41 -1.11 26.07
CA SER A 480 3.06 -1.63 26.30
C SER A 480 2.92 -2.13 27.73
N ARG A 481 1.94 -1.60 28.46
CA ARG A 481 1.54 -2.10 29.77
C ARG A 481 0.39 -3.04 29.59
N VAL A 482 0.58 -4.30 29.97
CA VAL A 482 -0.37 -5.37 29.66
C VAL A 482 -0.73 -6.19 30.88
N ARG A 483 -1.91 -6.83 30.83
CA ARG A 483 -2.30 -7.87 31.77
C ARG A 483 -2.50 -9.19 31.04
N VAL A 484 -1.89 -10.25 31.58
CA VAL A 484 -2.00 -11.61 31.05
C VAL A 484 -3.06 -12.39 31.83
N PHE A 485 -3.91 -13.10 31.11
CA PHE A 485 -4.97 -13.96 31.64
C PHE A 485 -4.85 -15.37 31.04
N ASP A 486 -4.91 -16.38 31.89
CA ASP A 486 -4.88 -17.81 31.52
C ASP A 486 -5.58 -18.62 32.62
N GLU A 487 -6.77 -19.12 32.34
CA GLU A 487 -7.57 -19.89 33.30
C GLU A 487 -6.93 -21.23 33.65
N GLU A 488 -6.32 -21.92 32.68
CA GLU A 488 -5.68 -23.23 32.90
C GLU A 488 -4.45 -23.11 33.78
N ALA A 489 -3.69 -22.02 33.62
CA ALA A 489 -2.52 -21.73 34.44
C ALA A 489 -2.87 -21.01 35.76
N GLY A 490 -4.15 -20.70 36.02
CA GLY A 490 -4.59 -19.96 37.20
C GLY A 490 -4.10 -18.50 37.25
N VAL A 491 -3.78 -17.90 36.10
CA VAL A 491 -3.30 -16.52 35.98
C VAL A 491 -4.48 -15.60 35.69
N ASN A 492 -4.83 -14.73 36.63
CA ASN A 492 -5.93 -13.78 36.46
C ASN A 492 -5.42 -12.33 36.55
N GLY A 493 -4.93 -11.79 35.43
CA GLY A 493 -4.54 -10.38 35.32
C GLY A 493 -3.13 -10.06 35.82
N ARG A 494 -2.14 -10.89 35.47
CA ARG A 494 -0.73 -10.62 35.79
C ARG A 494 -0.24 -9.41 35.00
N ALA A 495 0.06 -8.31 35.69
CA ALA A 495 0.59 -7.08 35.08
C ALA A 495 2.05 -7.27 34.62
N GLU A 496 2.32 -6.88 33.39
CA GLU A 496 3.60 -6.99 32.71
C GLU A 496 3.86 -5.77 31.84
N ARG A 497 5.13 -5.56 31.48
CA ARG A 497 5.55 -4.47 30.58
C ARG A 497 6.35 -5.04 29.43
N ILE A 498 6.01 -4.64 28.21
CA ILE A 498 6.71 -5.05 26.99
C ILE A 498 7.31 -3.79 26.37
N TYR A 499 8.63 -3.72 26.31
CA TYR A 499 9.36 -2.58 25.75
C TYR A 499 10.66 -3.05 25.10
N MET A 500 11.44 -2.11 24.55
CA MET A 500 12.69 -2.40 23.83
C MET A 500 13.62 -3.29 24.66
N ASN A 501 14.04 -4.42 24.08
CA ASN A 501 14.90 -5.44 24.71
C ASN A 501 14.32 -6.16 25.95
N HIS A 502 13.05 -5.92 26.29
CA HIS A 502 12.36 -6.56 27.41
C HIS A 502 11.05 -7.21 26.95
N PRO A 503 11.12 -8.43 26.35
CA PRO A 503 9.96 -9.15 25.89
C PRO A 503 9.21 -9.87 27.01
N LEU A 504 7.88 -9.95 26.89
CA LEU A 504 7.07 -10.83 27.73
C LEU A 504 7.25 -12.29 27.29
N THR A 505 7.63 -13.16 28.21
CA THR A 505 7.69 -14.61 27.97
C THR A 505 6.61 -15.33 28.78
N PHE A 506 5.68 -16.03 28.10
CA PHE A 506 4.59 -16.76 28.75
C PHE A 506 4.20 -18.01 27.93
N ARG A 507 3.98 -19.16 28.59
CA ARG A 507 3.73 -20.48 27.97
C ARG A 507 4.67 -20.84 26.78
N GLY A 508 5.93 -20.42 26.83
CA GLY A 508 6.91 -20.65 25.77
C GLY A 508 6.85 -19.66 24.59
N TYR A 509 5.86 -18.76 24.57
CA TYR A 509 5.76 -17.66 23.62
C TYR A 509 6.52 -16.45 24.13
N LYS A 510 7.13 -15.71 23.20
CA LYS A 510 7.77 -14.43 23.44
C LYS A 510 7.09 -13.34 22.65
N HIS A 511 6.76 -12.25 23.33
CA HIS A 511 6.11 -11.09 22.75
C HIS A 511 7.10 -9.94 22.81
N PHE A 512 7.49 -9.46 21.64
CA PHE A 512 8.40 -8.34 21.47
C PHE A 512 7.61 -7.15 20.98
N GLN A 513 7.90 -5.98 21.55
CA GLN A 513 7.36 -4.74 21.03
C GLN A 513 7.96 -4.48 19.65
N SER A 514 7.11 -4.47 18.60
CA SER A 514 7.58 -4.39 17.21
C SER A 514 7.18 -3.09 16.53
N SER A 515 5.94 -2.62 16.74
CA SER A 515 5.41 -1.38 16.16
C SER A 515 4.20 -0.90 16.97
N TYR A 516 3.50 0.10 16.47
CA TYR A 516 2.30 0.69 17.08
C TYR A 516 1.41 1.33 16.00
N ASP A 517 0.14 1.56 16.33
CA ASP A 517 -0.82 2.19 15.43
C ASP A 517 -0.49 3.69 15.25
N GLN A 518 -0.74 4.27 14.07
CA GLN A 518 -0.43 5.68 13.80
C GLN A 518 -1.19 6.66 14.72
N ASP A 519 -2.38 6.28 15.19
CA ASP A 519 -3.17 7.05 16.15
C ASP A 519 -2.68 6.90 17.60
N ARG A 520 -1.63 6.09 17.82
CA ARG A 520 -0.97 5.80 19.09
C ARG A 520 -1.86 5.13 20.14
N ARG A 521 -2.97 4.51 19.72
CA ARG A 521 -3.91 3.82 20.62
C ARG A 521 -3.88 2.30 20.49
N GLY A 522 -2.80 1.77 19.93
CA GLY A 522 -2.63 0.34 19.74
C GLY A 522 -1.18 -0.07 19.63
N THR A 523 -0.92 -1.29 20.09
CA THR A 523 0.39 -1.92 20.09
C THR A 523 0.44 -3.05 19.08
N ILE A 524 1.58 -3.19 18.41
CA ILE A 524 1.86 -4.30 17.51
C ILE A 524 3.03 -5.09 18.09
N LEU A 525 2.72 -6.31 18.54
CA LEU A 525 3.66 -7.24 19.15
C LEU A 525 4.08 -8.30 18.13
N SER A 526 5.39 -8.52 17.99
CA SER A 526 5.92 -9.70 17.32
C SER A 526 5.88 -10.89 18.29
N VAL A 527 5.24 -11.98 17.91
CA VAL A 527 5.05 -13.16 18.75
C VAL A 527 5.81 -14.33 18.14
N ASN A 528 6.66 -14.97 18.94
CA ASN A 528 7.43 -16.15 18.53
C ASN A 528 7.26 -17.27 19.57
N TYR A 529 6.97 -18.48 19.08
CA TYR A 529 7.06 -19.72 19.83
C TYR A 529 8.21 -20.56 19.26
N ASP A 530 9.25 -20.76 20.07
CA ASP A 530 10.47 -21.47 19.67
C ASP A 530 10.81 -22.59 20.66
N PRO A 531 10.29 -23.83 20.43
CA PRO A 531 10.63 -24.99 21.26
C PRO A 531 12.07 -25.47 21.06
N GLY A 532 12.69 -25.13 19.93
CA GLY A 532 14.07 -25.49 19.59
C GLY A 532 15.12 -24.58 20.25
N LYS A 533 14.70 -23.47 20.85
CA LYS A 533 15.56 -22.55 21.57
C LYS A 533 16.39 -23.23 22.66
N THR A 534 15.74 -23.99 23.55
CA THR A 534 16.41 -24.63 24.68
C THR A 534 17.54 -25.58 24.25
N PRO A 535 17.30 -26.57 23.37
CA PRO A 535 18.38 -27.43 22.89
C PRO A 535 19.47 -26.62 22.18
N THR A 536 19.12 -25.61 21.36
CA THR A 536 20.12 -24.76 20.68
C THR A 536 21.05 -24.05 21.66
N TYR A 537 20.52 -23.49 22.75
CA TYR A 537 21.31 -22.77 23.76
C TYR A 537 22.20 -23.73 24.57
N ILE A 538 21.70 -24.92 24.90
CA ILE A 538 22.50 -25.99 25.51
C ILE A 538 23.65 -26.37 24.56
N GLY A 539 23.35 -26.48 23.26
CA GLY A 539 24.34 -26.68 22.21
C GLY A 539 25.41 -25.58 22.21
N TYR A 540 25.04 -24.30 22.20
CA TYR A 540 26.02 -23.20 22.25
C TYR A 540 26.90 -23.23 23.51
N LEU A 541 26.33 -23.57 24.67
CA LEU A 541 27.11 -23.74 25.91
C LEU A 541 28.15 -24.86 25.75
N PHE A 542 27.74 -26.03 25.26
CA PHE A 542 28.67 -27.14 25.02
C PHE A 542 29.69 -26.82 23.93
N LEU A 543 29.33 -26.06 22.91
CA LEU A 543 30.26 -25.62 21.87
C LEU A 543 31.39 -24.79 22.48
N GLY A 544 31.03 -23.83 23.33
CA GLY A 544 32.00 -23.03 24.08
C GLY A 544 32.92 -23.88 24.96
N ILE A 545 32.36 -24.81 25.74
CA ILE A 545 33.13 -25.75 26.56
C ILE A 545 34.06 -26.61 25.70
N GLY A 546 33.57 -27.14 24.58
CA GLY A 546 34.35 -27.95 23.64
C GLY A 546 35.55 -27.20 23.07
N PHE A 547 35.36 -25.93 22.69
CA PHE A 547 36.46 -25.07 22.24
C PHE A 547 37.46 -24.78 23.36
N LEU A 548 37.01 -24.45 24.57
CA LEU A 548 37.90 -24.22 25.71
C LEU A 548 38.75 -25.44 26.02
N ILE A 549 38.16 -26.64 26.07
CA ILE A 549 38.91 -27.89 26.29
C ILE A 549 39.90 -28.15 25.15
N THR A 550 39.52 -27.85 23.91
CA THR A 550 40.39 -28.03 22.73
C THR A 550 41.60 -27.10 22.79
N LEU A 551 41.41 -25.84 23.14
CA LEU A 551 42.48 -24.84 23.29
C LEU A 551 43.37 -25.14 24.50
N SER A 552 42.77 -25.53 25.63
CA SER A 552 43.47 -25.88 26.86
C SER A 552 44.01 -27.32 26.86
N ARG A 553 43.92 -28.06 25.75
CA ARG A 553 44.31 -29.47 25.66
C ARG A 553 45.73 -29.72 26.17
N LYS A 554 46.70 -28.87 25.81
CA LYS A 554 48.11 -28.99 26.25
C LYS A 554 48.29 -28.76 27.75
N LEU A 555 47.41 -27.98 28.37
CA LEU A 555 47.39 -27.75 29.82
C LEU A 555 46.72 -28.89 30.58
N ILE A 556 45.61 -29.44 30.04
CA ILE A 556 44.83 -30.51 30.67
C ILE A 556 45.52 -31.88 30.52
N TRP A 557 46.18 -32.13 29.39
CA TRP A 557 46.91 -33.38 29.11
C TRP A 557 48.37 -33.11 28.68
N PRO A 558 49.23 -32.58 29.57
CA PRO A 558 50.61 -32.21 29.23
C PRO A 558 51.51 -33.42 28.91
N LYS A 559 51.16 -34.61 29.39
CA LYS A 559 51.98 -35.84 29.25
C LYS A 559 51.52 -36.81 28.15
N MET A 560 50.50 -36.46 27.35
CA MET A 560 50.05 -37.33 26.25
C MET A 560 50.75 -36.92 24.95
N LYS A 561 51.63 -37.79 24.43
CA LYS A 561 52.33 -37.58 23.15
C LYS A 561 51.33 -37.36 22.00
N GLU A 562 51.66 -36.42 21.12
CA GLU A 562 50.94 -36.22 19.86
C GLU A 562 51.25 -37.43 18.95
N GLU A 563 50.22 -38.24 18.68
CA GLU A 563 50.19 -39.25 17.60
C GLU A 563 49.13 -38.87 16.57
#